data_AF-A0A7V9TY81-F1
#
_entry.id   AF-A0A7V9TY81-F1
#
_cell.length_a   1.000
_cell.length_b   1.000
_cell.length_c   1.000
_cell.angle_alpha   90.00
_cell.angle_beta   90.00
_cell.angle_gamma   90.00
#
_symmetry.space_group_name_H-M   'P 1'
#
loop_
_entity.id
_entity.type
_entity.pdbx_description
1 polymer ?
#
loop_
_entity_poly.entity_id
_entity_poly.type
_entity_poly.pdbx_seq_one_letter_code
_entity_poly.pdbx_strand_id
1 'polypeptide(L)'
;MQISQLLEVRTLDIIYDLFLWKEGHFEFGSDDPLPPDFTRVHVEANRVVMEGIHRSDEMARFRTLIPSDRALLELGTGWTASLPAGKATRQLLYFLEKRMSVAEICYNMHSSAFEVYAQLFELVTDGVVHVVGELPETPDPVSQMPDLPDAAADLLLLARSEMSNEEPEKALSIIHTVLGRDPKNTAAHTLLVEAEKKFINRVYSEISPSGVPKVLIQFEDLANKEIGSQEGFVLSRINGEWDIQSILSICPFREADSLSLIKKLWDNGIIGF
;
A
#
# COMPACT_ATOMS: atom_id res chain seq x y z
N MET A 1 -23.33 -18.85 -9.03
CA MET A 1 -22.43 -19.46 -8.04
C MET A 1 -23.25 -19.74 -6.79
N GLN A 2 -23.26 -20.97 -6.28
CA GLN A 2 -24.03 -21.33 -5.08
C GLN A 2 -23.31 -20.79 -3.82
N ILE A 3 -24.06 -20.38 -2.79
CA ILE A 3 -23.52 -19.78 -1.55
C ILE A 3 -22.45 -20.67 -0.89
N SER A 4 -22.65 -22.00 -0.89
CA SER A 4 -21.69 -22.96 -0.32
C SER A 4 -20.32 -22.92 -1.01
N GLN A 5 -20.29 -22.75 -2.33
CA GLN A 5 -19.03 -22.66 -3.08
C GLN A 5 -18.27 -21.37 -2.77
N LEU A 6 -18.99 -20.26 -2.57
CA LEU A 6 -18.38 -19.00 -2.18
C LEU A 6 -17.79 -19.08 -0.77
N LEU A 7 -18.49 -19.72 0.17
CA LEU A 7 -17.99 -19.95 1.51
C LEU A 7 -16.72 -20.81 1.49
N GLU A 8 -16.71 -21.88 0.70
CA GLU A 8 -15.52 -22.73 0.54
C GLU A 8 -14.32 -21.94 0.02
N VAL A 9 -14.48 -21.16 -1.05
CA VAL A 9 -13.40 -20.32 -1.60
C VAL A 9 -12.90 -19.33 -0.57
N ARG A 10 -13.79 -18.63 0.15
CA ARG A 10 -13.40 -17.66 1.17
C ARG A 10 -12.70 -18.30 2.37
N THR A 11 -13.19 -19.46 2.82
CA THR A 11 -12.54 -20.23 3.89
C THR A 11 -11.14 -20.66 3.48
N LEU A 12 -10.97 -21.14 2.24
CA LEU A 12 -9.68 -21.57 1.72
C LEU A 12 -8.71 -20.40 1.58
N ASP A 13 -9.14 -19.24 1.07
CA ASP A 13 -8.29 -18.03 1.01
C ASP A 13 -7.72 -17.67 2.38
N ILE A 14 -8.57 -17.65 3.42
CA ILE A 14 -8.13 -17.36 4.79
C ILE A 14 -7.12 -18.41 5.28
N ILE A 15 -7.36 -19.70 5.01
CA ILE A 15 -6.44 -20.76 5.41
C ILE A 15 -5.09 -20.62 4.68
N TYR A 16 -5.09 -20.28 3.39
CA TYR A 16 -3.86 -20.11 2.64
C TYR A 16 -3.05 -18.91 3.08
N ASP A 17 -3.70 -17.82 3.54
CA ASP A 17 -3.00 -16.67 4.11
C ASP A 17 -2.18 -17.05 5.36
N LEU A 18 -2.60 -18.08 6.11
CA LEU A 18 -1.82 -18.59 7.26
C LEU A 18 -0.47 -19.20 6.85
N PHE A 19 -0.34 -19.71 5.63
CA PHE A 19 0.94 -20.27 5.14
C PHE A 19 1.99 -19.18 4.86
N LEU A 20 1.59 -17.91 4.84
CA LEU A 20 2.49 -16.76 4.70
C LEU A 20 3.06 -16.31 6.05
N TRP A 21 2.51 -16.80 7.17
CA TRP A 21 2.96 -16.41 8.51
C TRP A 21 4.31 -17.07 8.82
N LYS A 22 5.27 -16.28 9.28
CA LYS A 22 6.60 -16.77 9.67
C LYS A 22 6.58 -17.47 11.04
N GLU A 23 5.69 -17.03 11.92
CA GLU A 23 5.55 -17.50 13.29
C GLU A 23 4.07 -17.57 13.67
N GLY A 24 3.71 -18.52 14.53
CA GLY A 24 2.35 -18.71 15.01
C GLY A 24 2.30 -19.75 16.11
N HIS A 25 1.35 -19.59 17.03
CA HIS A 25 1.07 -20.55 18.09
C HIS A 25 -0.40 -20.95 17.98
N PHE A 26 -0.66 -22.26 18.05
CA PHE A 26 -2.02 -22.80 18.05
C PHE A 26 -2.18 -23.70 19.26
N GLU A 27 -3.36 -23.62 19.88
CA GLU A 27 -3.78 -24.49 20.97
C GLU A 27 -5.14 -25.09 20.63
N PHE A 28 -5.37 -26.31 21.09
CA PHE A 28 -6.65 -26.98 20.94
C PHE A 28 -7.35 -26.97 22.29
N GLY A 29 -8.39 -26.14 22.40
CA GLY A 29 -9.32 -26.18 23.52
C GLY A 29 -10.27 -27.36 23.39
N SER A 30 -10.52 -28.08 24.48
CA SER A 30 -11.52 -29.15 24.52
C SER A 30 -12.92 -28.58 24.79
N ASP A 31 -13.88 -28.99 23.96
CA ASP A 31 -15.33 -29.05 24.20
C ASP A 31 -16.16 -27.76 24.26
N ASP A 32 -15.73 -26.67 23.61
CA ASP A 32 -16.67 -25.57 23.35
C ASP A 32 -17.71 -26.00 22.29
N PRO A 33 -19.01 -25.86 22.57
CA PRO A 33 -20.04 -26.15 21.58
C PRO A 33 -19.87 -25.19 20.39
N LEU A 34 -19.97 -25.73 19.17
CA LEU A 34 -20.00 -24.91 17.96
C LEU A 34 -21.13 -23.86 18.07
N PRO A 35 -20.91 -22.63 17.57
CA PRO A 35 -21.97 -21.63 17.50
C PRO A 35 -23.23 -22.18 16.81
N PRO A 36 -24.44 -21.78 17.25
CA PRO A 36 -25.70 -22.29 16.68
C PRO A 36 -25.83 -22.06 15.17
N ASP A 37 -25.19 -21.03 14.63
CA ASP A 37 -25.21 -20.67 13.20
C ASP A 37 -23.98 -21.18 12.42
N PHE A 38 -23.25 -22.16 12.97
CA PHE A 38 -22.04 -22.68 12.33
C PHE A 38 -22.35 -23.47 11.05
N THR A 39 -21.81 -23.00 9.93
CA THR A 39 -21.88 -23.71 8.64
C THR A 39 -20.64 -24.56 8.43
N ARG A 40 -20.81 -25.88 8.28
CA ARG A 40 -19.71 -26.80 7.97
C ARG A 40 -19.25 -26.63 6.53
N VAL A 41 -17.98 -26.32 6.35
CA VAL A 41 -17.28 -26.36 5.07
C VAL A 41 -16.40 -27.60 5.06
N HIS A 42 -16.60 -28.49 4.09
CA HIS A 42 -15.77 -29.68 3.94
C HIS A 42 -14.58 -29.34 3.06
N VAL A 43 -13.37 -29.51 3.59
CA VAL A 43 -12.11 -29.35 2.85
C VAL A 43 -11.25 -30.60 3.01
N GLU A 44 -10.55 -30.98 1.95
CA GLU A 44 -9.61 -32.09 1.98
C GLU A 44 -8.25 -31.60 2.49
N ALA A 45 -7.88 -31.96 3.72
CA ALA A 45 -6.70 -31.41 4.39
C ALA A 45 -5.40 -31.53 3.57
N ASN A 46 -5.14 -32.69 2.95
CA ASN A 46 -3.94 -32.88 2.13
C ASN A 46 -3.89 -31.92 0.94
N ARG A 47 -5.03 -31.72 0.25
CA ARG A 47 -5.12 -30.78 -0.87
C ARG A 47 -4.87 -29.35 -0.41
N VAL A 48 -5.44 -28.96 0.74
CA VAL A 48 -5.22 -27.63 1.34
C VAL A 48 -3.76 -27.42 1.71
N VAL A 49 -3.11 -28.42 2.32
CA VAL A 49 -1.69 -28.32 2.68
C VAL A 49 -0.81 -28.17 1.44
N MET A 50 -1.04 -29.00 0.41
CA MET A 50 -0.24 -28.93 -0.83
C MET A 50 -0.44 -27.61 -1.58
N GLU A 51 -1.68 -27.12 -1.67
CA GLU A 51 -1.97 -25.82 -2.29
C GLU A 51 -1.39 -24.66 -1.47
N GLY A 52 -1.44 -24.73 -0.13
CA GLY A 52 -0.85 -23.73 0.74
C GLY A 52 0.66 -23.61 0.59
N ILE A 53 1.38 -24.74 0.50
CA ILE A 53 2.83 -24.76 0.21
C ILE A 53 3.11 -24.15 -1.16
N HIS A 54 2.39 -24.60 -2.19
CA HIS A 54 2.54 -24.07 -3.55
C HIS A 54 2.31 -22.55 -3.60
N ARG A 55 1.27 -22.05 -2.94
CA ARG A 55 0.99 -20.61 -2.88
C ARG A 55 2.07 -19.84 -2.14
N SER A 56 2.64 -20.40 -1.07
CA SER A 56 3.75 -19.78 -0.34
C SER A 56 5.00 -19.66 -1.22
N ASP A 57 5.35 -20.74 -1.93
CA ASP A 57 6.48 -20.76 -2.87
C ASP A 57 6.27 -19.78 -4.03
N GLU A 58 5.08 -19.78 -4.64
CA GLU A 58 4.74 -18.85 -5.72
C GLU A 58 4.70 -17.40 -5.24
N MET A 59 4.19 -17.13 -4.03
CA MET A 59 4.24 -15.80 -3.44
C MET A 59 5.68 -15.32 -3.22
N ALA A 60 6.57 -16.21 -2.76
CA ALA A 60 7.99 -15.89 -2.65
C ALA A 60 8.60 -15.59 -4.03
N ARG A 61 8.22 -16.33 -5.07
CA ARG A 61 8.60 -16.05 -6.46
C ARG A 61 8.07 -14.70 -6.93
N PHE A 62 6.80 -14.39 -6.68
CA PHE A 62 6.20 -13.11 -7.07
C PHE A 62 6.93 -11.93 -6.44
N ARG A 63 7.32 -12.07 -5.16
CA ARG A 63 8.05 -11.07 -4.41
C ARG A 63 9.48 -10.79 -4.90
N THR A 64 10.02 -11.62 -5.80
CA THR A 64 11.30 -11.31 -6.46
C THR A 64 11.20 -10.14 -7.44
N LEU A 65 10.01 -9.91 -8.03
CA LEU A 65 9.75 -8.80 -8.94
C LEU A 65 8.86 -7.71 -8.32
N ILE A 66 7.99 -8.07 -7.37
CA ILE A 66 7.04 -7.17 -6.71
C ILE A 66 7.32 -7.20 -5.19
N PRO A 67 8.24 -6.38 -4.68
CA PRO A 67 8.91 -6.66 -3.41
C PRO A 67 7.99 -6.66 -2.18
N SER A 68 6.93 -5.84 -2.22
CA SER A 68 6.00 -5.70 -1.09
C SER A 68 4.60 -5.26 -1.54
N ASP A 69 3.66 -5.26 -0.59
CA ASP A 69 2.29 -4.74 -0.81
C ASP A 69 2.28 -3.22 -1.02
N ARG A 70 3.36 -2.53 -0.64
CA ARG A 70 3.55 -1.09 -0.86
C ARG A 70 4.06 -0.78 -2.27
N ALA A 71 4.46 -1.78 -3.04
CA ALA A 71 4.98 -1.57 -4.38
C ALA A 71 3.99 -0.77 -5.26
N LEU A 72 4.54 0.19 -5.98
CA LEU A 72 3.86 0.96 -7.01
C LEU A 72 4.37 0.49 -8.36
N LEU A 73 3.46 0.34 -9.31
CA LEU A 73 3.80 -0.09 -10.65
C LEU A 73 3.22 0.85 -11.71
N GLU A 74 3.94 1.01 -12.81
CA GLU A 74 3.53 1.82 -13.95
C GLU A 74 3.45 1.00 -15.23
N LEU A 75 2.59 1.46 -16.14
CA LEU A 75 2.46 0.90 -17.47
C LEU A 75 3.69 1.26 -18.31
N GLY A 76 4.30 0.26 -18.94
CA GLY A 76 5.39 0.42 -19.89
C GLY A 76 4.94 1.11 -21.19
N THR A 77 5.89 1.64 -21.95
CA THR A 77 5.61 2.27 -23.24
C THR A 77 5.08 1.23 -24.25
N GLY A 78 3.93 1.50 -24.87
CA GLY A 78 3.36 0.63 -25.91
C GLY A 78 2.50 -0.54 -25.41
N TRP A 79 2.10 -0.53 -24.13
CA TRP A 79 1.27 -1.58 -23.52
C TRP A 79 -0.04 -1.86 -24.29
N THR A 80 -0.59 -0.86 -24.98
CA THR A 80 -1.87 -0.97 -25.71
C THR A 80 -1.82 -1.85 -26.95
N ALA A 81 -0.63 -2.17 -27.48
CA ALA A 81 -0.50 -2.86 -28.77
C ALA A 81 -0.76 -4.39 -28.70
N SER A 82 -0.76 -4.99 -27.50
CA SER A 82 -0.59 -6.45 -27.37
C SER A 82 -1.53 -7.15 -26.39
N LEU A 83 -2.40 -6.46 -25.67
CA LEU A 83 -3.18 -7.08 -24.58
C LEU A 83 -4.59 -7.49 -25.01
N PRO A 84 -4.89 -8.81 -25.11
CA PRO A 84 -6.26 -9.30 -25.02
C PRO A 84 -6.76 -9.12 -23.58
N ALA A 85 -7.15 -7.91 -23.21
CA ALA A 85 -7.49 -7.61 -21.82
C ALA A 85 -8.93 -8.05 -21.51
N GLY A 86 -9.06 -9.14 -20.74
CA GLY A 86 -10.29 -9.51 -20.05
C GLY A 86 -10.72 -8.44 -19.04
N LYS A 87 -11.93 -8.56 -18.48
CA LYS A 87 -12.49 -7.55 -17.56
C LYS A 87 -11.56 -7.29 -16.34
N ALA A 88 -11.03 -8.35 -15.73
CA ALA A 88 -10.13 -8.25 -14.58
C ALA A 88 -8.83 -7.51 -14.93
N THR A 89 -8.19 -7.86 -16.06
CA THR A 89 -6.98 -7.18 -16.55
C THR A 89 -7.24 -5.69 -16.77
N ARG A 90 -8.36 -5.30 -17.40
CA ARG A 90 -8.69 -3.88 -17.60
C ARG A 90 -8.87 -3.13 -16.28
N GLN A 91 -9.49 -3.77 -15.29
CA GLN A 91 -9.70 -3.18 -13.97
C GLN A 91 -8.36 -2.99 -13.24
N LEU A 92 -7.46 -3.98 -13.34
CA LEU A 92 -6.12 -3.89 -12.79
C LEU A 92 -5.30 -2.77 -13.45
N LEU A 93 -5.34 -2.66 -14.79
CA LEU A 93 -4.68 -1.57 -15.54
C LEU A 93 -5.23 -0.19 -15.14
N TYR A 94 -6.54 -0.08 -14.90
CA TYR A 94 -7.15 1.15 -14.39
C TYR A 94 -6.59 1.56 -13.01
N PHE A 95 -6.40 0.61 -12.10
CA PHE A 95 -5.81 0.91 -10.79
C PHE A 95 -4.32 1.29 -10.88
N LEU A 96 -3.58 0.69 -11.81
CA LEU A 96 -2.20 1.08 -12.12
C LEU A 96 -2.11 2.51 -12.65
N GLU A 97 -3.00 2.93 -13.56
CA GLU A 97 -3.09 4.33 -14.00
C GLU A 97 -3.40 5.31 -12.85
N LYS A 98 -4.08 4.84 -11.80
CA LYS A 98 -4.37 5.61 -10.59
C LYS A 98 -3.21 5.63 -9.58
N ARG A 99 -2.06 5.05 -9.92
CA ARG A 99 -0.87 4.97 -9.06
C ARG A 99 -1.17 4.34 -7.70
N MET A 100 -2.06 3.35 -7.68
CA MET A 100 -2.37 2.58 -6.47
C MET A 100 -1.23 1.61 -6.15
N SER A 101 -0.98 1.42 -4.86
CA SER A 101 -0.13 0.35 -4.34
C SER A 101 -0.75 -1.03 -4.57
N VAL A 102 0.08 -2.08 -4.54
CA VAL A 102 -0.40 -3.46 -4.64
C VAL A 102 -1.47 -3.77 -3.59
N ALA A 103 -1.32 -3.27 -2.36
CA ALA A 103 -2.32 -3.40 -1.29
C ALA A 103 -3.68 -2.80 -1.69
N GLU A 104 -3.68 -1.57 -2.21
CA GLU A 104 -4.89 -0.89 -2.68
C GLU A 104 -5.50 -1.61 -3.90
N ILE A 105 -4.67 -2.12 -4.81
CA ILE A 105 -5.13 -2.91 -5.97
C ILE A 105 -5.80 -4.20 -5.49
N CYS A 106 -5.17 -4.95 -4.59
CA CYS A 106 -5.74 -6.15 -3.98
C CYS A 106 -7.12 -5.89 -3.36
N TYR A 107 -7.25 -4.78 -2.63
CA TYR A 107 -8.52 -4.36 -2.05
C TYR A 107 -9.60 -4.10 -3.12
N ASN A 108 -9.28 -3.30 -4.14
CA ASN A 108 -10.25 -2.86 -5.14
C ASN A 108 -10.56 -3.91 -6.21
N MET A 109 -9.69 -4.92 -6.39
CA MET A 109 -9.93 -6.05 -7.29
C MET A 109 -10.94 -7.05 -6.72
N HIS A 110 -11.24 -6.98 -5.42
CA HIS A 110 -12.12 -7.92 -4.70
C HIS A 110 -11.74 -9.41 -4.88
N SER A 111 -10.50 -9.66 -5.26
CA SER A 111 -9.90 -10.98 -5.51
C SER A 111 -8.92 -11.32 -4.39
N SER A 112 -8.40 -12.54 -4.35
CA SER A 112 -7.35 -12.88 -3.38
C SER A 112 -6.06 -12.11 -3.71
N ALA A 113 -5.24 -11.81 -2.69
CA ALA A 113 -3.95 -11.16 -2.91
C ALA A 113 -3.07 -12.03 -3.84
N PHE A 114 -3.10 -13.35 -3.65
CA PHE A 114 -2.41 -14.31 -4.49
C PHE A 114 -2.73 -14.16 -6.00
N GLU A 115 -4.02 -14.06 -6.36
CA GLU A 115 -4.43 -13.90 -7.77
C GLU A 115 -4.01 -12.55 -8.36
N VAL A 116 -4.00 -11.49 -7.55
CA VAL A 116 -3.57 -10.16 -7.98
C VAL A 116 -2.05 -10.14 -8.20
N TYR A 117 -1.28 -10.70 -7.27
CA TYR A 117 0.16 -10.87 -7.42
C TYR A 117 0.53 -11.71 -8.63
N ALA A 118 -0.17 -12.82 -8.87
CA ALA A 118 0.06 -13.65 -10.05
C ALA A 118 -0.14 -12.87 -11.36
N GLN A 119 -1.23 -12.11 -11.47
CA GLN A 119 -1.50 -11.27 -12.64
C GLN A 119 -0.47 -10.15 -12.81
N LEU A 120 -0.11 -9.45 -11.72
CA LEU A 120 0.92 -8.41 -11.78
C LEU A 120 2.28 -9.00 -12.17
N PHE A 121 2.63 -10.18 -11.65
CA PHE A 121 3.89 -10.83 -11.96
C PHE A 121 4.00 -11.19 -13.44
N GLU A 122 2.93 -11.73 -14.04
CA GLU A 122 2.88 -11.98 -15.49
C GLU A 122 3.08 -10.69 -16.28
N LEU A 123 2.36 -9.62 -15.93
CA LEU A 123 2.47 -8.33 -16.60
C LEU A 123 3.87 -7.70 -16.47
N VAL A 124 4.53 -7.88 -15.32
CA VAL A 124 5.91 -7.43 -15.12
C VAL A 124 6.90 -8.27 -15.93
N THR A 125 6.69 -9.59 -15.96
CA THR A 125 7.51 -10.53 -16.75
C THR A 125 7.41 -10.24 -18.25
N ASP A 126 6.21 -9.89 -18.72
CA ASP A 126 5.93 -9.54 -20.12
C ASP A 126 6.38 -8.12 -20.48
N GLY A 127 6.90 -7.34 -19.52
CA GLY A 127 7.35 -5.96 -19.72
C GLY A 127 6.21 -4.96 -19.97
N VAL A 128 4.96 -5.36 -19.72
CA VAL A 128 3.77 -4.50 -19.82
C VAL A 128 3.76 -3.51 -18.66
N VAL A 129 4.20 -3.94 -17.49
CA VAL A 129 4.22 -3.18 -16.25
C VAL A 129 5.63 -3.23 -15.66
N HIS A 130 6.04 -2.23 -14.91
CA HIS A 130 7.29 -2.26 -14.16
C HIS A 130 7.12 -1.62 -12.79
N VAL A 131 7.85 -2.13 -11.80
CA VAL A 131 7.90 -1.55 -10.46
C VAL A 131 8.70 -0.25 -10.52
N VAL A 132 8.10 0.83 -10.02
CA VAL A 132 8.68 2.18 -10.06
C VAL A 132 9.07 2.70 -8.68
N GLY A 133 8.63 2.01 -7.63
CA GLY A 133 8.95 2.34 -6.26
C GLY A 133 8.01 1.62 -5.30
N GLU A 134 7.96 2.08 -4.07
CA GLU A 134 6.94 1.68 -3.11
C GLU A 134 6.30 2.95 -2.53
N LEU A 135 5.18 2.84 -1.83
CA LEU A 135 4.70 3.92 -0.96
C LEU A 135 5.75 4.18 0.14
N PRO A 136 5.90 5.41 0.67
CA PRO A 136 6.83 5.69 1.76
C PRO A 136 6.60 4.78 2.95
N GLU A 137 7.68 4.40 3.63
CA GLU A 137 7.55 4.06 5.05
C GLU A 137 7.21 5.39 5.69
N THR A 138 5.92 5.66 5.86
CA THR A 138 5.52 6.68 6.81
C THR A 138 6.17 6.25 8.12
N PRO A 139 7.13 7.01 8.69
CA PRO A 139 7.54 6.81 10.06
C PRO A 139 6.23 6.76 10.83
N ASP A 140 6.05 5.77 11.69
CA ASP A 140 4.77 5.54 12.33
C ASP A 140 4.64 6.54 13.49
N PRO A 141 4.01 7.74 13.37
CA PRO A 141 3.73 8.60 14.53
C PRO A 141 2.86 7.86 15.56
N VAL A 142 2.16 6.82 15.12
CA VAL A 142 1.46 5.82 15.92
C VAL A 142 2.43 5.00 16.79
N SER A 143 3.62 4.60 16.31
CA SER A 143 4.65 3.95 17.15
C SER A 143 5.14 4.84 18.30
N GLN A 144 4.92 6.16 18.22
CA GLN A 144 5.20 7.11 19.30
C GLN A 144 4.00 7.35 20.23
N MET A 145 2.83 6.78 19.93
CA MET A 145 1.63 6.84 20.77
C MET A 145 1.61 5.63 21.71
N PRO A 146 1.82 5.81 23.03
CA PRO A 146 1.91 4.70 23.97
C PRO A 146 0.58 3.95 24.22
N ASP A 147 -0.56 4.45 23.74
CA ASP A 147 -1.89 3.89 24.00
C ASP A 147 -2.81 4.00 22.77
N LEU A 148 -2.48 3.27 21.70
CA LEU A 148 -3.40 3.17 20.57
C LEU A 148 -4.53 2.19 20.84
N PRO A 149 -5.79 2.56 20.57
CA PRO A 149 -6.88 1.62 20.60
C PRO A 149 -6.64 0.42 19.66
N ASP A 150 -7.04 -0.77 20.09
CA ASP A 150 -7.00 -1.96 19.24
C ASP A 150 -8.10 -1.94 18.17
N ALA A 151 -9.28 -1.40 18.53
CA ALA A 151 -10.44 -1.38 17.67
C ALA A 151 -10.29 -0.36 16.53
N ALA A 152 -10.52 -0.82 15.29
CA ALA A 152 -10.46 0.03 14.10
C ALA A 152 -11.41 1.24 14.18
N ALA A 153 -12.59 1.08 14.78
CA ALA A 153 -13.55 2.19 14.93
C ALA A 153 -13.00 3.33 15.79
N ASP A 154 -12.32 3.01 16.89
CA ASP A 154 -11.74 3.99 17.80
C ASP A 154 -10.52 4.67 17.16
N LEU A 155 -9.70 3.91 16.42
CA LEU A 155 -8.61 4.47 15.62
C LEU A 155 -9.12 5.46 14.55
N LEU A 156 -10.20 5.12 13.85
CA LEU A 156 -10.79 6.03 12.86
C LEU A 156 -11.40 7.27 13.50
N LEU A 157 -11.92 7.17 14.72
CA LEU A 157 -12.37 8.34 15.49
C LEU A 157 -11.18 9.23 15.88
N LEU A 158 -10.08 8.63 16.33
CA LEU A 158 -8.84 9.34 16.64
C LEU A 158 -8.28 10.04 15.39
N ALA A 159 -8.22 9.36 14.24
CA ALA A 159 -7.80 9.96 12.98
C ALA A 159 -8.64 11.18 12.59
N ARG A 160 -9.98 11.12 12.79
CA ARG A 160 -10.86 12.28 12.56
C ARG A 160 -10.58 13.44 13.52
N SER A 161 -10.22 13.15 14.77
CA SER A 161 -9.81 14.15 15.74
C SER A 161 -8.49 14.83 15.32
N GLU A 162 -7.47 14.04 14.95
CA GLU A 162 -6.18 14.57 14.48
C GLU A 162 -6.33 15.43 13.22
N MET A 163 -7.19 15.01 12.28
CA MET A 163 -7.53 15.87 11.15
C MET A 163 -8.15 17.19 11.61
N SER A 164 -9.04 17.17 12.60
CA SER A 164 -9.69 18.39 13.12
C SER A 164 -8.69 19.32 13.84
N ASN A 165 -7.64 18.76 14.43
CA ASN A 165 -6.56 19.46 15.13
C ASN A 165 -5.44 19.99 14.18
N GLU A 166 -5.68 20.02 12.86
CA GLU A 166 -4.70 20.47 11.85
C GLU A 166 -3.43 19.60 11.73
N GLU A 167 -3.51 18.34 12.16
CA GLU A 167 -2.42 17.35 12.10
C GLU A 167 -2.75 16.21 11.11
N PRO A 168 -2.91 16.50 9.80
CA PRO A 168 -3.34 15.50 8.82
C PRO A 168 -2.32 14.36 8.62
N GLU A 169 -1.03 14.59 8.88
CA GLU A 169 0.02 13.56 8.84
C GLU A 169 -0.21 12.45 9.87
N LYS A 170 -0.57 12.82 11.11
CA LYS A 170 -0.89 11.85 12.17
C LYS A 170 -2.14 11.06 11.80
N ALA A 171 -3.16 11.73 11.27
CA ALA A 171 -4.37 11.06 10.81
C ALA A 171 -4.08 10.05 9.70
N LEU A 172 -3.27 10.42 8.70
CA LEU A 172 -2.87 9.52 7.61
C LEU A 172 -2.17 8.27 8.13
N SER A 173 -1.24 8.42 9.08
CA SER A 173 -0.58 7.27 9.71
C SER A 173 -1.57 6.36 10.43
N ILE A 174 -2.47 6.90 11.27
CA ILE A 174 -3.49 6.08 11.96
C ILE A 174 -4.37 5.33 10.96
N ILE A 175 -4.77 5.98 9.87
CA ILE A 175 -5.57 5.36 8.81
C ILE A 175 -4.79 4.22 8.14
N HIS A 176 -3.51 4.41 7.83
CA HIS A 176 -2.66 3.34 7.31
C HIS A 176 -2.48 2.19 8.30
N THR A 177 -2.39 2.45 9.60
CA THR A 177 -2.39 1.39 10.62
C THR A 177 -3.68 0.56 10.56
N VAL A 178 -4.84 1.22 10.43
CA VAL A 178 -6.13 0.52 10.28
C VAL A 178 -6.14 -0.32 9.00
N LEU A 179 -5.69 0.25 7.87
CA LEU A 179 -5.63 -0.44 6.58
C LEU A 179 -4.60 -1.57 6.56
N GLY A 180 -3.54 -1.49 7.36
CA GLY A 180 -2.59 -2.59 7.55
C GLY A 180 -3.20 -3.78 8.30
N ARG A 181 -4.10 -3.52 9.27
CA ARG A 181 -4.81 -4.55 10.03
C ARG A 181 -6.01 -5.12 9.27
N ASP A 182 -6.79 -4.24 8.65
CA ASP A 182 -7.96 -4.56 7.84
C ASP A 182 -7.88 -3.80 6.51
N PRO A 183 -7.22 -4.39 5.49
CA PRO A 183 -7.12 -3.78 4.17
C PRO A 183 -8.49 -3.53 3.52
N LYS A 184 -9.54 -4.19 4.01
CA LYS A 184 -10.91 -4.11 3.47
C LYS A 184 -11.80 -3.08 4.14
N ASN A 185 -11.27 -2.27 5.05
CA ASN A 185 -12.03 -1.30 5.80
C ASN A 185 -12.51 -0.11 4.94
N THR A 186 -13.79 -0.12 4.54
CA THR A 186 -14.39 0.90 3.67
C THR A 186 -14.40 2.30 4.30
N ALA A 187 -14.56 2.38 5.62
CA ALA A 187 -14.55 3.65 6.34
C ALA A 187 -13.14 4.27 6.36
N ALA A 188 -12.10 3.44 6.52
CA ALA A 188 -10.71 3.87 6.45
C ALA A 188 -10.33 4.38 5.06
N HIS A 189 -10.70 3.66 3.98
CA HIS A 189 -10.47 4.11 2.60
C HIS A 189 -11.18 5.43 2.28
N THR A 190 -12.41 5.60 2.75
CA THR A 190 -13.14 6.87 2.57
C THR A 190 -12.43 8.00 3.30
N LEU A 191 -11.98 7.74 4.53
CA LEU A 191 -11.27 8.71 5.35
C LEU A 191 -9.89 9.07 4.80
N LEU A 192 -9.20 8.10 4.18
CA LEU A 192 -7.90 8.28 3.54
C LEU A 192 -7.97 9.37 2.47
N VAL A 193 -8.97 9.31 1.58
CA VAL A 193 -9.15 10.33 0.52
C VAL A 193 -9.37 11.73 1.10
N GLU A 194 -10.14 11.85 2.18
CA GLU A 194 -10.37 13.12 2.88
C GLU A 194 -9.08 13.64 3.53
N ALA A 195 -8.34 12.75 4.20
CA ALA A 195 -7.09 13.06 4.88
C ALA A 195 -5.99 13.47 3.90
N GLU A 196 -5.82 12.76 2.78
CA GLU A 196 -4.86 13.09 1.72
C GLU A 196 -5.13 14.48 1.15
N LYS A 197 -6.39 14.79 0.84
CA LYS A 197 -6.76 16.13 0.34
C LYS A 197 -6.44 17.23 1.35
N LYS A 198 -6.69 16.98 2.65
CA LYS A 198 -6.38 17.95 3.71
C LYS A 198 -4.87 18.12 3.89
N PHE A 199 -4.12 17.03 3.84
CA PHE A 199 -2.66 17.02 3.87
C PHE A 199 -2.07 17.83 2.71
N ILE A 200 -2.49 17.57 1.47
CA ILE A 200 -2.03 18.30 0.28
C ILE A 200 -2.24 19.81 0.47
N ASN A 201 -3.45 20.23 0.90
CA ASN A 201 -3.74 21.65 1.14
C ASN A 201 -2.85 22.27 2.22
N ARG A 202 -2.53 21.50 3.28
CA ARG A 202 -1.67 21.94 4.38
C ARG A 202 -0.22 22.09 3.92
N VAL A 203 0.30 21.15 3.13
CA VAL A 203 1.65 21.27 2.56
C VAL A 203 1.72 22.46 1.62
N TYR A 204 0.71 22.66 0.78
CA TYR A 204 0.69 23.81 -0.13
C TYR A 204 0.52 25.18 0.54
N SER A 205 0.09 25.24 1.80
CA SER A 205 0.11 26.49 2.57
C SER A 205 1.52 26.83 3.11
N GLU A 206 2.42 25.84 3.19
CA GLU A 206 3.82 26.01 3.61
C GLU A 206 4.78 26.11 2.41
N ILE A 207 4.53 25.28 1.39
CA ILE A 207 5.36 25.11 0.21
C ILE A 207 4.55 25.50 -1.03
N SER A 208 4.95 26.57 -1.71
CA SER A 208 4.25 27.00 -2.94
C SER A 208 4.33 25.91 -4.02
N PRO A 209 3.22 25.58 -4.72
CA PRO A 209 3.25 24.69 -5.89
C PRO A 209 4.19 25.17 -7.01
N SER A 210 4.40 26.49 -7.12
CA SER A 210 5.35 27.12 -8.06
C SER A 210 6.73 27.39 -7.44
N GLY A 211 6.95 26.95 -6.20
CA GLY A 211 8.24 27.08 -5.53
C GLY A 211 9.28 26.17 -6.20
N VAL A 212 10.51 26.66 -6.32
CA VAL A 212 11.61 25.93 -6.97
C VAL A 212 12.56 25.42 -5.88
N PRO A 213 12.46 24.14 -5.46
CA PRO A 213 13.32 23.61 -4.42
C PRO A 213 14.77 23.47 -4.90
N LYS A 214 15.72 23.66 -3.99
CA LYS A 214 17.16 23.46 -4.18
C LYS A 214 17.72 22.58 -3.08
N VAL A 215 18.66 21.71 -3.44
CA VAL A 215 19.41 20.91 -2.47
C VAL A 215 20.37 21.83 -1.71
N LEU A 216 20.30 21.81 -0.37
CA LEU A 216 21.10 22.68 0.50
C LEU A 216 22.37 22.00 1.02
N ILE A 217 22.40 20.66 1.01
CA ILE A 217 23.50 19.88 1.56
C ILE A 217 24.47 19.38 0.48
N GLN A 218 25.73 19.18 0.84
CA GLN A 218 26.74 18.62 -0.04
C GLN A 218 26.59 17.10 -0.17
N PHE A 219 27.14 16.52 -1.24
CA PHE A 219 27.02 15.09 -1.54
C PHE A 219 27.62 14.19 -0.43
N GLU A 220 28.62 14.68 0.27
CA GLU A 220 29.26 13.98 1.39
C GLU A 220 28.35 13.93 2.64
N ASP A 221 27.53 14.95 2.86
CA ASP A 221 26.57 15.02 3.98
C ASP A 221 25.31 14.18 3.72
N LEU A 222 24.97 13.99 2.44
CA LEU A 222 23.93 13.08 1.97
C LEU A 222 24.17 11.63 2.40
N ALA A 223 25.43 11.17 2.33
CA ALA A 223 25.80 9.80 2.74
C ALA A 223 25.65 9.55 4.25
N ASN A 224 25.67 10.62 5.06
CA ASN A 224 25.50 10.54 6.51
C ASN A 224 24.03 10.67 6.96
N LYS A 225 23.11 10.95 6.04
CA LYS A 225 21.67 11.03 6.29
C LYS A 225 21.02 9.71 5.90
N GLU A 226 20.08 9.23 6.72
CA GLU A 226 19.22 8.10 6.35
C GLU A 226 18.21 8.56 5.30
N ILE A 227 18.62 8.50 4.03
CA ILE A 227 17.76 8.82 2.89
C ILE A 227 17.30 7.50 2.27
N GLY A 228 16.01 7.23 2.38
CA GLY A 228 15.38 6.07 1.77
C GLY A 228 15.44 6.14 0.24
N SER A 229 15.25 5.01 -0.44
CA SER A 229 15.28 4.91 -1.90
C SER A 229 14.33 5.89 -2.59
N GLN A 230 13.14 6.10 -2.02
CA GLN A 230 12.12 7.00 -2.56
C GLN A 230 12.42 8.47 -2.33
N GLU A 231 12.97 8.83 -1.17
CA GLU A 231 13.46 10.18 -0.90
C GLU A 231 14.61 10.51 -1.85
N GLY A 232 15.52 9.56 -2.07
CA GLY A 232 16.57 9.67 -3.07
C GLY A 232 16.04 9.84 -4.48
N PHE A 233 14.95 9.13 -4.85
CA PHE A 233 14.29 9.31 -6.14
C PHE A 233 13.76 10.74 -6.30
N VAL A 234 12.99 11.25 -5.34
CA VAL A 234 12.45 12.62 -5.39
C VAL A 234 13.59 13.64 -5.40
N LEU A 235 14.59 13.45 -4.55
CA LEU A 235 15.76 14.32 -4.49
C LEU A 235 16.52 14.38 -5.81
N SER A 236 16.62 13.27 -6.55
CA SER A 236 17.25 13.23 -7.88
C SER A 236 16.53 14.10 -8.94
N ARG A 237 15.29 14.52 -8.68
CA ARG A 237 14.50 15.41 -9.54
C ARG A 237 14.58 16.88 -9.11
N ILE A 238 15.14 17.16 -7.94
CA ILE A 238 15.32 18.52 -7.42
C ILE A 238 16.62 19.07 -8.00
N ASN A 239 16.48 19.79 -9.12
CA ASN A 239 17.60 20.38 -9.86
C ASN A 239 17.80 21.88 -9.60
N GLY A 240 16.94 22.52 -8.80
CA GLY A 240 17.00 23.96 -8.55
C GLY A 240 16.41 24.84 -9.65
N GLU A 241 15.78 24.24 -10.67
CA GLU A 241 15.12 24.93 -11.79
C GLU A 241 13.64 24.57 -11.90
N TRP A 242 13.28 23.31 -11.62
CA TRP A 242 11.91 22.83 -11.69
C TRP A 242 11.12 23.21 -10.45
N ASP A 243 9.88 23.63 -10.65
CA ASP A 243 8.95 23.87 -9.57
C ASP A 243 8.36 22.56 -9.02
N ILE A 244 7.68 22.65 -7.87
CA ILE A 244 7.03 21.51 -7.22
C ILE A 244 6.06 20.81 -8.17
N GLN A 245 5.20 21.52 -8.88
CA GLN A 245 4.26 20.89 -9.83
C GLN A 245 4.98 20.08 -10.92
N SER A 246 6.07 20.61 -11.47
CA SER A 246 6.88 19.95 -12.49
C SER A 246 7.50 18.67 -11.93
N ILE A 247 8.07 18.72 -10.71
CA ILE A 247 8.62 17.54 -10.03
C ILE A 247 7.53 16.49 -9.77
N LEU A 248 6.37 16.90 -9.25
CA LEU A 248 5.24 16.01 -8.99
C LEU A 248 4.74 15.31 -10.27
N SER A 249 4.76 16.01 -11.41
CA SER A 249 4.26 15.47 -12.67
C SER A 249 5.08 14.29 -13.20
N ILE A 250 6.34 14.18 -12.80
CA ILE A 250 7.26 13.11 -13.21
C ILE A 250 7.54 12.10 -12.10
N CYS A 251 7.00 12.34 -10.90
CA CYS A 251 7.07 11.39 -9.81
C CYS A 251 6.10 10.23 -10.08
N PRO A 252 6.53 8.98 -9.87
CA PRO A 252 5.65 7.83 -10.05
C PRO A 252 4.61 7.67 -8.93
N PHE A 253 4.71 8.48 -7.88
CA PHE A 253 3.86 8.42 -6.68
C PHE A 253 2.62 9.31 -6.82
N ARG A 254 1.61 9.10 -5.97
CA ARG A 254 0.48 10.03 -5.87
C ARG A 254 0.97 11.38 -5.34
N GLU A 255 0.17 12.41 -5.53
CA GLU A 255 0.52 13.78 -5.12
C GLU A 255 0.79 13.87 -3.61
N ALA A 256 -0.08 13.29 -2.78
CA ALA A 256 0.11 13.26 -1.32
C ALA A 256 1.42 12.56 -0.93
N ASP A 257 1.73 11.41 -1.52
CA ASP A 257 2.94 10.65 -1.19
C ASP A 257 4.21 11.42 -1.60
N SER A 258 4.22 12.00 -2.81
CA SER A 258 5.32 12.82 -3.29
C SER A 258 5.53 14.07 -2.42
N LEU A 259 4.45 14.75 -2.04
CA LEU A 259 4.51 15.91 -1.16
C LEU A 259 4.98 15.54 0.25
N SER A 260 4.63 14.36 0.76
CA SER A 260 5.15 13.83 2.02
C SER A 260 6.67 13.66 1.97
N LEU A 261 7.19 13.07 0.89
CA LEU A 261 8.64 12.93 0.68
C LEU A 261 9.34 14.31 0.58
N ILE A 262 8.78 15.24 -0.20
CA ILE A 262 9.30 16.60 -0.32
C ILE A 262 9.31 17.32 1.03
N LYS A 263 8.19 17.26 1.77
CA LYS A 263 8.09 17.85 3.11
C LYS A 263 9.11 17.25 4.07
N LYS A 264 9.29 15.93 4.07
CA LYS A 264 10.31 15.27 4.91
C LYS A 264 11.73 15.71 4.55
N LEU A 265 12.05 15.88 3.27
CA LEU A 265 13.34 16.44 2.83
C LEU A 265 13.52 17.90 3.30
N TRP A 266 12.46 18.69 3.26
CA TRP A 266 12.46 20.10 3.69
C TRP A 266 12.61 20.24 5.21
N ASP A 267 11.79 19.51 5.98
CA ASP A 267 11.82 19.50 7.45
C ASP A 267 13.18 19.03 7.98
N ASN A 268 13.87 18.12 7.27
CA ASN A 268 15.22 17.66 7.59
C ASN A 268 16.35 18.59 7.13
N GLY A 269 16.02 19.73 6.50
CA GLY A 269 16.98 20.71 6.00
C GLY A 269 17.80 20.25 4.79
N ILE A 270 17.38 19.19 4.11
CA ILE A 270 18.06 18.65 2.91
C ILE A 270 17.81 19.56 1.71
N ILE A 271 16.58 20.09 1.61
CA ILE A 271 16.17 21.01 0.55
C ILE A 271 15.64 22.32 1.14
N GLY A 272 15.64 23.38 0.34
CA GLY A 272 15.05 24.68 0.64
C GLY A 272 14.51 25.36 -0.60
N PHE A 273 13.81 26.48 -0.43
CA PHE A 273 13.14 27.23 -1.49
C PHE A 273 13.70 28.65 -1.59
#